data_AF-A0A1Q5PT80-F1
#
_entry.id   AF-A0A1Q5PT80-F1
#
_cell.length_a   1.000
_cell.length_b   1.000
_cell.length_c   1.000
_cell.angle_alpha   90.00
_cell.angle_beta   90.00
_cell.angle_gamma   90.00
#
_symmetry.space_group_name_H-M   'P 1'
#
loop_
_entity.id
_entity.type
_entity.pdbx_description
1 polymer ?
#
loop_
_entity_poly.entity_id
_entity_poly.type
_entity_poly.pdbx_seq_one_letter_code
_entity_poly.pdbx_strand_id
1 'polypeptide(L)'
;MKKFSKHTPEQIVRKLDKARQMRESGSSTVQILTVLGISEATLHRWQATYGSMSKSEAKELQRLREENSRLKRLLGQAEPEKAAWKELSEGNF
;
A
#
# COMPACT_ATOMS: atom_id res chain seq x y z
N MET A 1 -7.01 22.77 1.91
CA MET A 1 -5.70 22.17 1.57
C MET A 1 -5.93 20.98 0.65
N LYS A 2 -5.35 20.98 -0.56
CA LYS A 2 -5.45 19.86 -1.51
C LYS A 2 -4.64 18.69 -0.93
N LYS A 3 -5.29 17.58 -0.55
CA LYS A 3 -4.57 16.37 -0.11
C LYS A 3 -3.79 15.84 -1.32
N PHE A 4 -2.46 15.87 -1.28
CA PHE A 4 -1.65 15.16 -2.25
C PHE A 4 -1.92 13.67 -2.06
N SER A 5 -2.68 13.08 -3.00
CA SER A 5 -2.97 11.65 -2.96
C SER A 5 -1.67 10.89 -3.14
N LYS A 6 -1.34 10.02 -2.17
CA LYS A 6 -0.23 9.09 -2.31
C LYS A 6 -0.53 8.15 -3.48
N HIS A 7 0.49 7.77 -4.24
CA HIS A 7 0.32 6.76 -5.29
C HIS A 7 -0.11 5.44 -4.64
N THR A 8 -1.11 4.78 -5.22
CA THR A 8 -1.49 3.44 -4.77
C THR A 8 -0.42 2.42 -5.17
N PRO A 9 -0.29 1.28 -4.47
CA PRO A 9 0.63 0.21 -4.86
C PRO A 9 0.50 -0.20 -6.33
N GLU A 10 -0.73 -0.26 -6.86
CA GLU A 10 -0.99 -0.62 -8.25
C GLU A 10 -0.48 0.45 -9.23
N GLN A 11 -0.62 1.74 -8.88
CA GLN A 11 -0.08 2.83 -9.67
C GLN A 11 1.45 2.79 -9.70
N ILE A 12 2.07 2.45 -8.56
CA ILE A 12 3.53 2.30 -8.45
C ILE A 12 4.02 1.17 -9.37
N VAL A 13 3.43 -0.03 -9.27
CA VAL A 13 3.82 -1.17 -10.11
C VAL A 13 3.64 -0.86 -11.60
N ARG A 14 2.51 -0.23 -11.99
CA ARG A 14 2.31 0.19 -13.40
C ARG A 14 3.40 1.16 -13.88
N LYS A 15 3.83 2.10 -13.04
CA LYS A 15 4.92 3.02 -13.37
C LYS A 15 6.28 2.31 -13.47
N LEU A 16 6.54 1.33 -12.61
CA LEU A 16 7.76 0.51 -12.66
C LEU A 16 7.83 -0.36 -13.92
N ASP A 17 6.71 -0.95 -14.35
CA ASP A 17 6.65 -1.69 -15.60
C ASP A 17 6.94 -0.79 -16.81
N LYS A 18 6.35 0.41 -16.82
CA LYS A 18 6.63 1.41 -17.87
C LYS A 18 8.09 1.84 -17.86
N ALA A 19 8.70 2.07 -16.70
CA ALA A 19 10.14 2.34 -16.60
C ALA A 19 10.97 1.19 -17.19
N ARG A 20 10.60 -0.06 -16.92
CA ARG A 20 11.30 -1.24 -17.44
C ARG A 20 11.24 -1.30 -18.97
N GLN A 21 10.05 -1.15 -19.55
CA GLN A 21 9.84 -1.11 -20.99
C GLN A 21 10.61 0.03 -21.67
N MET A 22 10.59 1.23 -21.08
CA MET A 22 11.33 2.38 -21.62
C MET A 22 12.84 2.14 -21.59
N ARG A 23 13.36 1.54 -20.51
CA ARG A 23 14.78 1.18 -20.41
C ARG A 23 15.17 0.12 -21.44
N GLU A 24 14.32 -0.89 -21.66
CA GLU A 24 14.54 -1.92 -22.70
C GLU A 24 14.52 -1.32 -24.12
N SER A 25 13.70 -0.29 -24.35
CA SER A 25 13.69 0.47 -25.60
C SER A 25 14.86 1.45 -25.76
N GLY A 26 15.79 1.52 -24.81
CA GLY A 26 16.97 2.37 -24.85
C GLY A 26 16.75 3.82 -24.39
N SER A 27 15.62 4.13 -23.74
CA SER A 27 15.36 5.47 -23.19
C SER A 27 16.32 5.77 -22.04
N SER A 28 16.79 7.01 -21.93
CA SER A 28 17.68 7.43 -20.84
C SER A 28 16.93 7.56 -19.52
N THR A 29 17.65 7.46 -18.39
CA THR A 29 17.07 7.63 -17.05
C THR A 29 16.32 8.96 -16.90
N VAL A 30 16.86 10.05 -17.45
CA VAL A 30 16.22 11.38 -17.39
C VAL A 30 14.87 11.40 -18.11
N GLN A 31 14.78 10.77 -19.28
CA GLN A 31 13.52 10.65 -20.03
C GLN A 31 12.49 9.84 -19.24
N ILE A 32 12.92 8.73 -18.63
CA ILE A 32 12.05 7.87 -17.80
C ILE A 32 11.49 8.68 -16.62
N LEU A 33 12.34 9.40 -15.88
CA LEU A 33 11.90 10.20 -14.73
C LEU A 33 10.92 11.31 -15.13
N THR A 34 11.18 11.95 -16.27
CA THR A 34 10.31 13.00 -16.82
C THR A 34 8.95 12.45 -17.22
N VAL A 35 8.91 11.32 -17.95
CA VAL A 35 7.67 10.67 -18.39
C VAL A 35 6.86 10.12 -17.23
N LEU A 36 7.52 9.63 -16.17
CA LEU A 36 6.84 9.11 -14.98
C LEU A 36 6.43 10.22 -14.00
N GLY A 37 6.98 11.43 -14.14
CA GLY A 37 6.74 12.56 -13.24
C GLY A 37 7.20 12.28 -11.82
N ILE A 38 8.34 11.60 -11.65
CA ILE A 38 8.89 11.23 -10.34
C ILE A 38 10.38 11.56 -10.26
N SER A 39 10.87 11.74 -9.05
CA SER A 39 12.31 11.88 -8.80
C SER A 39 13.02 10.53 -8.84
N GLU A 40 14.33 10.56 -9.10
CA GLU A 40 15.19 9.37 -9.09
C GLU A 40 15.15 8.61 -7.77
N ALA A 41 15.23 9.34 -6.65
CA ALA A 41 15.11 8.77 -5.32
C ALA A 41 13.77 8.04 -5.11
N THR A 42 12.69 8.53 -5.73
CA THR A 42 11.38 7.87 -5.68
C THR A 42 11.37 6.59 -6.51
N LEU A 43 11.96 6.62 -7.71
CA LEU A 43 12.09 5.44 -8.56
C LEU A 43 12.90 4.34 -7.86
N HIS A 44 14.05 4.68 -7.27
CA HIS A 44 14.90 3.71 -6.57
C HIS A 44 14.19 3.07 -5.37
N ARG A 45 13.53 3.88 -4.54
CA ARG A 45 12.72 3.39 -3.43
C ARG A 45 11.60 2.47 -3.90
N TRP A 46 10.90 2.85 -4.97
CA TRP A 46 9.84 2.00 -5.53
C TRP A 46 10.38 0.69 -6.08
N GLN A 47 11.54 0.70 -6.75
CA GLN A 47 12.19 -0.54 -7.20
C GLN A 47 12.57 -1.44 -6.02
N ALA A 48 13.10 -0.90 -4.93
CA ALA A 48 13.43 -1.68 -3.73
C ALA A 48 12.20 -2.29 -3.05
N THR A 49 11.08 -1.57 -3.01
CA THR A 49 9.86 -2.03 -2.31
C THR A 49 8.89 -2.82 -3.19
N TYR A 50 8.82 -2.52 -4.49
CA TYR A 50 7.82 -3.04 -5.43
C TYR A 50 8.41 -3.66 -6.69
N GLY A 51 9.74 -3.67 -6.88
CA GLY A 51 10.37 -4.09 -8.14
C GLY A 51 10.23 -5.58 -8.50
N SER A 52 9.97 -6.44 -7.52
CA SER A 52 9.66 -7.86 -7.69
C SER A 52 8.16 -8.17 -7.62
N MET A 53 7.31 -7.16 -7.41
CA MET A 53 5.88 -7.33 -7.19
C MET A 53 5.11 -7.22 -8.52
N SER A 54 4.30 -8.23 -8.82
CA SER A 54 3.34 -8.18 -9.93
C SER A 54 2.16 -7.25 -9.64
N LYS A 55 1.45 -6.80 -10.69
CA LYS A 55 0.23 -5.97 -10.54
C LYS A 55 -0.85 -6.67 -9.71
N SER A 56 -1.00 -7.98 -9.87
CA SER A 56 -1.95 -8.80 -9.11
C SER A 56 -1.59 -8.86 -7.62
N GLU A 57 -0.30 -9.03 -7.29
CA GLU A 57 0.17 -9.02 -5.91
C GLU A 57 -0.01 -7.64 -5.26
N ALA A 58 0.22 -6.56 -6.00
CA ALA A 58 -0.03 -5.21 -5.49
C ALA A 58 -1.51 -4.96 -5.16
N LYS A 59 -2.41 -5.44 -6.01
CA LYS A 59 -3.87 -5.33 -5.79
C LYS A 59 -4.33 -6.16 -4.59
N GLU A 60 -3.82 -7.37 -4.46
CA GLU A 60 -4.16 -8.23 -3.32
C GLU A 60 -3.58 -7.68 -2.02
N LEU A 61 -2.37 -7.11 -2.04
CA LEU A 61 -1.77 -6.45 -0.89
C LEU A 61 -2.64 -5.27 -0.41
N GLN A 62 -3.18 -4.46 -1.34
CA GLN A 62 -4.06 -3.35 -0.99
C GLN A 62 -5.37 -3.85 -0.36
N ARG A 63 -5.99 -4.87 -0.95
CA ARG A 63 -7.20 -5.51 -0.41
C ARG A 63 -6.98 -6.06 0.99
N LEU A 64 -5.89 -6.80 1.20
CA LEU A 64 -5.54 -7.36 2.50
C LEU A 64 -5.26 -6.26 3.54
N ARG A 65 -4.67 -5.14 3.15
CA ARG A 65 -4.49 -3.98 4.06
C ARG A 65 -5.82 -3.36 4.48
N GLU A 66 -6.75 -3.21 3.55
CA GLU A 66 -8.09 -2.69 3.84
C GLU A 66 -8.86 -3.63 4.76
N GLU A 67 -8.84 -4.93 4.46
CA GLU A 67 -9.49 -5.96 5.29
C GLU A 67 -8.87 -6.00 6.69
N ASN A 68 -7.54 -5.98 6.81
CA ASN A 68 -6.86 -5.97 8.10
C ASN A 68 -7.21 -4.72 8.91
N SER A 69 -7.31 -3.56 8.27
CA SER A 69 -7.72 -2.32 8.94
C SER A 69 -9.16 -2.39 9.44
N ARG A 70 -10.07 -2.97 8.63
CA ARG A 70 -11.46 -3.19 9.02
C ARG A 70 -11.56 -4.16 10.20
N LEU A 71 -10.85 -5.29 10.14
CA LEU A 71 -10.83 -6.30 11.19
C LEU A 71 -10.27 -5.75 12.50
N LYS A 72 -9.18 -4.98 12.46
CA LYS A 72 -8.63 -4.31 13.66
C LYS A 72 -9.63 -3.37 14.31
N ARG A 73 -10.40 -2.62 13.53
CA ARG A 73 -11.45 -1.75 14.04
C ARG A 73 -12.57 -2.55 14.71
N LEU A 74 -13.06 -3.60 14.06
CA LEU A 74 -14.11 -4.45 14.63
C LEU A 74 -13.64 -5.15 15.90
N LEU A 75 -12.40 -5.64 15.93
CA LEU A 75 -11.80 -6.24 17.11
C LEU A 75 -11.74 -5.24 18.28
N GLY A 76 -11.24 -4.02 18.03
CA GLY A 76 -11.20 -2.98 19.06
C GLY A 76 -12.58 -2.55 19.58
N GLN A 77 -13.65 -2.76 18.82
CA GLN A 77 -15.03 -2.53 19.25
C GLN A 77 -15.58 -3.71 20.06
N ALA A 78 -15.22 -4.94 19.70
CA ALA A 78 -15.71 -6.15 20.34
C ALA A 78 -15.02 -6.46 21.67
N GLU A 79 -13.72 -6.19 21.81
CA GLU A 79 -12.96 -6.51 23.03
C GLU A 79 -13.47 -5.79 24.30
N PRO A 80 -13.81 -4.49 24.28
CA PRO A 80 -14.41 -3.82 25.44
C PRO A 80 -15.76 -4.42 25.85
N GLU A 81 -16.59 -4.77 24.87
CA GLU A 81 -17.89 -5.39 25.12
C GLU A 81 -17.71 -6.76 25.78
N LYS A 82 -16.81 -7.60 25.24
CA LYS A 82 -16.47 -8.89 25.86
C LYS A 82 -15.92 -8.73 27.27
N ALA A 83 -15.08 -7.73 27.53
CA ALA A 83 -14.53 -7.47 28.85
C ALA A 83 -15.63 -7.12 29.85
N ALA A 84 -16.56 -6.25 29.48
CA ALA A 84 -17.72 -5.90 30.30
C ALA A 84 -18.60 -7.13 30.59
N TRP A 85 -18.86 -7.98 29.60
CA TRP A 85 -19.61 -9.24 29.79
C TRP A 85 -18.89 -10.20 30.74
N LYS A 86 -17.56 -10.29 30.64
CA LYS A 86 -16.77 -11.16 31.50
C LYS A 86 -16.77 -10.67 32.95
N GLU A 87 -16.52 -9.38 33.18
CA GLU A 87 -16.64 -8.75 34.50
C GLU A 87 -18.04 -8.97 35.08
N LEU A 88 -19.08 -8.84 34.24
CA LEU A 88 -20.44 -9.08 34.68
C LEU A 88 -20.69 -10.53 35.14
N SER A 89 -20.12 -11.48 34.40
CA SER A 89 -20.26 -12.91 34.70
C SER A 89 -19.43 -13.39 35.90
N GLU A 90 -18.32 -12.69 36.20
CA GLU A 90 -17.44 -13.01 37.32
C GLU A 90 -17.94 -12.39 38.64
N GLY A 91 -18.99 -11.55 38.60
CA GLY A 91 -19.66 -11.03 39.79
C GLY A 91 -18.87 -9.96 40.55
N ASN A 92 -17.90 -9.31 39.91
CA ASN A 92 -17.05 -8.28 40.50
C ASN A 92 -17.74 -6.90 40.53
N PHE A 93 -18.85 -6.75 41.24
CA PHE A 93 -19.48 -5.44 41.53
C PHE A 93 -19.77 -5.25 43.00
#